data_AF-E8WY34-F1
#
_entry.id   AF-E8WY34-F1
#
_cell.length_a   1.000
_cell.length_b   1.000
_cell.length_c   1.000
_cell.angle_alpha   90.00
_cell.angle_beta   90.00
_cell.angle_gamma   90.00
#
_symmetry.space_group_name_H-M   'P 1'
#
loop_
_entity.id
_entity.type
_entity.pdbx_description
1 polymer ?
#
loop_
_entity_poly.entity_id
_entity_poly.type
_entity_poly.pdbx_seq_one_letter_code
_entity_poly.pdbx_strand_id
1 'polypeptide(L)'
;MIWTRVVLGLVLGAGLLHGQQTAHVVSAEPDTDKDGLSDELEQRLLTQFAPSFMVGKDDCSNVPAEFVPEMKVPTVKTEDGTIYGQAFPVKSSSKDAPEVEIHFYHLWRIDCGRHGHPLDTEHVSALVRASGPDVLTAKWTAVYWYAAAHEQTVCDVSQIARASTLHAEEHGANVWISPGKHASYLNETLCQRGCGADKCEQMTALPAARIVNLGEPGRPMNGSVFVASNQWPLLGKMEATNFPAEPLGRLEKLPETDIAWYSAGRHPAQQIISISGRTELKLANSADNTGSAISTAGDATGGALSTAQDSTGNALGKSYRKTTHALGTSARHVGQALHVTPKDDPAKQPE
;
A
#
# COMPACT_ATOMS: atom_id res chain seq x y z
N MET A 1 29.04 24.93 -87.35
CA MET A 1 29.90 23.73 -87.31
C MET A 1 29.24 22.69 -86.42
N ILE A 2 29.01 21.52 -87.00
CA ILE A 2 28.84 20.19 -86.39
C ILE A 2 27.61 19.96 -85.50
N TRP A 3 26.58 19.47 -86.20
CA TRP A 3 25.49 18.65 -85.68
C TRP A 3 26.04 17.29 -85.20
N THR A 4 25.53 16.77 -84.08
CA THR A 4 25.59 15.32 -83.82
C THR A 4 24.22 14.83 -83.35
N ARG A 5 23.56 14.10 -84.25
CA ARG A 5 22.36 13.30 -83.98
C ARG A 5 22.79 12.03 -83.25
N VAL A 6 22.10 11.66 -82.18
CA VAL A 6 22.13 10.29 -81.64
C VAL A 6 20.71 9.74 -81.68
N VAL A 7 20.61 8.58 -82.31
CA VAL A 7 19.42 7.87 -82.75
C VAL A 7 19.21 6.68 -81.81
N LEU A 8 17.96 6.56 -81.33
CA LEU A 8 17.17 5.33 -81.18
C LEU A 8 17.73 4.14 -80.39
N GLY A 9 16.95 3.72 -79.39
CA GLY A 9 17.04 2.41 -78.75
C GLY A 9 15.90 2.18 -77.76
N LEU A 10 14.64 2.27 -78.22
CA LEU A 10 13.46 2.02 -77.39
C LEU A 10 13.14 0.51 -77.45
N VAL A 11 13.58 -0.23 -76.42
CA VAL A 11 13.23 -1.65 -76.23
C VAL A 11 11.97 -1.71 -75.34
N LEU A 12 10.82 -1.95 -75.97
CA LEU A 12 9.57 -2.29 -75.29
C LEU A 12 9.63 -3.75 -74.81
N GLY A 13 10.10 -3.96 -73.59
CA GLY A 13 9.99 -5.24 -72.90
C GLY A 13 8.64 -5.33 -72.19
N ALA A 14 7.69 -6.05 -72.79
CA ALA A 14 6.44 -6.44 -72.13
C ALA A 14 6.72 -7.58 -71.13
N GLY A 15 7.23 -7.22 -69.95
CA GLY A 15 7.35 -8.13 -68.82
C GLY A 15 5.98 -8.29 -68.14
N LEU A 16 5.38 -9.48 -68.27
CA LEU A 16 4.24 -9.91 -67.46
C LEU A 16 4.67 -9.99 -65.99
N LEU A 17 4.57 -8.87 -65.27
CA LEU A 17 4.63 -8.82 -63.82
C LEU A 17 3.42 -9.58 -63.28
N HIS A 18 3.59 -10.88 -63.07
CA HIS A 18 2.72 -11.65 -62.19
C HIS A 18 2.94 -11.12 -60.77
N GLY A 19 2.16 -10.10 -60.41
CA GLY A 19 2.03 -9.69 -59.02
C GLY A 19 1.46 -10.87 -58.25
N GLN A 20 2.34 -11.65 -57.62
CA GLN A 20 1.94 -12.52 -56.53
C GLN A 20 1.43 -11.59 -55.43
N GLN A 21 0.11 -11.37 -55.40
CA GLN A 21 -0.57 -10.93 -54.19
C GLN A 21 -0.34 -12.03 -53.17
N THR A 22 0.74 -11.90 -52.40
CA THR A 22 0.86 -12.55 -51.11
C THR A 22 -0.30 -12.01 -50.30
N ALA A 23 -1.40 -12.76 -50.27
CA ALA A 23 -2.45 -12.56 -49.30
C ALA A 23 -1.78 -12.66 -47.94
N HIS A 24 -1.44 -11.51 -47.36
CA HIS A 24 -1.08 -11.42 -45.97
C HIS A 24 -2.32 -11.89 -45.21
N VAL A 25 -2.27 -13.15 -44.78
CA VAL A 25 -3.16 -13.63 -43.73
C VAL A 25 -2.80 -12.78 -42.53
N VAL A 26 -3.59 -11.73 -42.29
CA VAL A 26 -3.54 -11.00 -41.02
C VAL A 26 -3.93 -12.04 -39.98
N SER A 27 -2.92 -12.58 -39.29
CA SER A 27 -3.18 -13.43 -38.13
C SER A 27 -3.97 -12.55 -37.17
N ALA A 28 -5.17 -13.00 -36.80
CA ALA A 28 -5.89 -12.36 -35.72
C ALA A 28 -4.94 -12.29 -34.51
N GLU A 29 -4.86 -11.12 -33.87
CA GLU A 29 -4.09 -10.96 -32.65
C GLU A 29 -4.65 -11.92 -31.59
N PRO A 30 -3.79 -12.55 -30.75
CA PRO A 30 -4.26 -13.41 -29.67
C PRO A 30 -5.21 -12.67 -28.72
N ASP A 31 -6.24 -13.37 -28.27
CA ASP A 31 -7.17 -13.01 -27.19
C ASP A 31 -7.15 -14.21 -26.23
N THR A 32 -6.21 -14.17 -25.28
CA THR A 32 -5.86 -15.30 -24.43
C THR A 32 -6.92 -15.55 -23.37
N ASP A 33 -7.53 -14.49 -22.85
CA ASP A 33 -8.55 -14.52 -21.80
C ASP A 33 -10.00 -14.42 -22.34
N LYS A 34 -10.17 -14.34 -23.64
CA LYS A 34 -11.44 -14.54 -24.38
C LYS A 34 -12.53 -13.56 -23.99
N ASP A 35 -12.15 -12.34 -23.68
CA ASP A 35 -13.07 -11.27 -23.31
C ASP A 35 -13.57 -10.48 -24.54
N GLY A 36 -12.91 -10.66 -25.70
CA GLY A 36 -13.20 -10.00 -26.96
C GLY A 36 -12.26 -8.84 -27.32
N LEU A 37 -11.26 -8.55 -26.50
CA LEU A 37 -10.13 -7.65 -26.79
C LEU A 37 -8.89 -8.50 -27.11
N SER A 38 -8.00 -7.98 -27.96
CA SER A 38 -6.71 -8.64 -28.18
C SER A 38 -5.75 -8.30 -27.04
N ASP A 39 -4.87 -9.25 -26.70
CA ASP A 39 -3.82 -9.07 -25.69
C ASP A 39 -2.97 -7.80 -25.97
N GLU A 40 -2.74 -7.47 -27.24
CA GLU A 40 -2.02 -6.26 -27.68
C GLU A 40 -2.82 -4.98 -27.43
N LEU A 41 -4.13 -4.97 -27.72
CA LEU A 41 -5.00 -3.84 -27.46
C LEU A 41 -5.09 -3.56 -25.96
N GLU A 42 -5.32 -4.60 -25.15
CA GLU A 42 -5.37 -4.47 -23.69
C GLU A 42 -4.07 -3.87 -23.14
N GLN A 43 -2.91 -4.44 -23.51
CA GLN A 43 -1.62 -3.98 -23.03
C GLN A 43 -1.34 -2.53 -23.47
N ARG A 44 -1.76 -2.14 -24.68
CA ARG A 44 -1.65 -0.77 -25.16
C ARG A 44 -2.49 0.20 -24.33
N LEU A 45 -3.75 -0.16 -24.03
CA LEU A 45 -4.64 0.66 -23.21
C LEU A 45 -4.13 0.79 -21.77
N LEU A 46 -3.69 -0.32 -21.17
CA LEU A 46 -3.06 -0.36 -19.85
C LEU A 46 -1.84 0.57 -19.78
N THR A 47 -1.01 0.57 -20.82
CA THR A 47 0.18 1.42 -20.88
C THR A 47 -0.17 2.89 -21.09
N GLN A 48 -1.11 3.19 -22.00
CA GLN A 48 -1.51 4.57 -22.30
C GLN A 48 -2.13 5.26 -21.09
N PHE A 49 -3.01 4.56 -20.37
CA PHE A 49 -3.76 5.11 -19.25
C PHE A 49 -3.18 4.74 -17.88
N ALA A 50 -1.93 4.28 -17.82
CA ALA A 50 -1.27 3.95 -16.57
C ALA A 50 -1.26 5.15 -15.61
N PRO A 51 -1.88 5.06 -14.41
CA PRO A 51 -1.93 6.17 -13.47
C PRO A 51 -0.53 6.49 -12.92
N SER A 52 -0.32 7.76 -12.61
CA SER A 52 0.84 8.20 -11.84
C SER A 52 0.51 8.11 -10.35
N PHE A 53 0.89 6.99 -9.72
CA PHE A 53 0.68 6.80 -8.29
C PHE A 53 1.65 7.67 -7.48
N MET A 54 1.09 8.48 -6.60
CA MET A 54 1.81 9.23 -5.59
C MET A 54 1.76 8.41 -4.31
N VAL A 55 2.92 7.96 -3.84
CA VAL A 55 3.09 7.11 -2.64
C VAL A 55 3.84 7.87 -1.55
N GLY A 56 3.51 7.60 -0.29
CA GLY A 56 4.21 8.22 0.83
C GLY A 56 5.63 7.67 0.97
N LYS A 57 6.61 8.55 1.16
CA LYS A 57 8.03 8.15 1.29
C LYS A 57 8.29 7.18 2.45
N ASP A 58 7.50 7.30 3.52
CA ASP A 58 7.64 6.52 4.75
C ASP A 58 6.51 5.48 4.89
N ASP A 59 5.98 4.99 3.78
CA ASP A 59 5.04 3.87 3.79
C ASP A 59 5.74 2.58 4.28
N CYS A 60 5.07 1.84 5.15
CA CYS A 60 5.60 0.61 5.76
C CYS A 60 5.77 -0.56 4.79
N SER A 61 5.05 -0.56 3.67
CA SER A 61 5.19 -1.53 2.58
C SER A 61 6.01 -0.93 1.43
N ASN A 62 6.56 0.29 1.60
CA ASN A 62 7.33 1.09 0.66
C ASN A 62 6.60 1.39 -0.66
N VAL A 63 6.33 0.37 -1.46
CA VAL A 63 5.72 0.43 -2.80
C VAL A 63 4.91 -0.85 -3.06
N PRO A 64 4.01 -0.85 -4.07
CA PRO A 64 3.33 -2.06 -4.51
C PRO A 64 4.29 -3.19 -4.87
N ALA A 65 3.83 -4.44 -4.75
CA ALA A 65 4.63 -5.64 -4.85
C ALA A 65 4.36 -6.45 -6.13
N GLU A 66 5.43 -6.98 -6.72
CA GLU A 66 5.36 -8.10 -7.66
C GLU A 66 5.06 -9.40 -6.89
N PHE A 67 4.18 -10.24 -7.44
CA PHE A 67 3.80 -11.54 -6.90
C PHE A 67 4.36 -12.65 -7.78
N VAL A 68 4.67 -13.81 -7.17
CA VAL A 68 5.25 -14.95 -7.89
C VAL A 68 4.22 -15.52 -8.88
N PRO A 69 4.52 -15.56 -10.20
CA PRO A 69 3.64 -16.16 -11.18
C PRO A 69 3.39 -17.64 -10.93
N GLU A 70 2.25 -18.15 -11.39
CA GLU A 70 1.81 -19.55 -11.29
C GLU A 70 1.57 -20.06 -9.86
N MET A 71 1.67 -19.20 -8.85
CA MET A 71 1.39 -19.54 -7.46
C MET A 71 -0.05 -19.17 -7.10
N LYS A 72 -0.87 -20.16 -6.71
CA LYS A 72 -2.25 -19.91 -6.25
C LYS A 72 -2.30 -19.12 -4.95
N VAL A 73 -1.31 -19.33 -4.08
CA VAL A 73 -1.17 -18.56 -2.84
C VAL A 73 -0.41 -17.29 -3.18
N PRO A 74 -1.00 -16.09 -3.00
CA PRO A 74 -0.34 -14.82 -3.29
C PRO A 74 0.93 -14.71 -2.45
N THR A 75 2.06 -14.86 -3.13
CA THR A 75 3.39 -14.84 -2.53
C THR A 75 4.14 -13.66 -3.12
N VAL A 76 4.55 -12.72 -2.28
CA VAL A 76 5.33 -11.56 -2.71
C VAL A 76 6.68 -12.05 -3.24
N LYS A 77 7.01 -11.62 -4.45
CA LYS A 77 8.30 -11.81 -5.10
C LYS A 77 9.26 -10.66 -4.77
N THR A 78 8.79 -9.42 -4.91
CA THR A 78 9.56 -8.20 -4.61
C THR A 78 8.63 -7.00 -4.40
N GLU A 79 9.06 -5.96 -3.69
CA GLU A 79 8.38 -4.66 -3.55
C GLU A 79 9.04 -3.67 -4.52
N ASP A 80 8.62 -3.67 -5.79
CA ASP A 80 9.27 -2.94 -6.89
C ASP A 80 8.37 -1.91 -7.60
N GLY A 81 7.17 -1.70 -7.08
CA GLY A 81 6.18 -0.81 -7.64
C GLY A 81 5.31 -1.42 -8.73
N THR A 82 5.42 -2.72 -9.02
CA THR A 82 4.61 -3.38 -10.06
C THR A 82 3.12 -3.03 -9.95
N ILE A 83 2.56 -2.57 -11.06
CA ILE A 83 1.13 -2.30 -11.22
C ILE A 83 0.53 -3.47 -11.99
N TYR A 84 -0.63 -3.93 -11.56
CA TYR A 84 -1.40 -4.91 -12.29
C TYR A 84 -2.57 -4.22 -12.94
N GLY A 85 -3.02 -4.71 -14.08
CA GLY A 85 -4.26 -4.19 -14.63
C GLY A 85 -5.06 -5.22 -15.38
N GLN A 86 -6.27 -4.84 -15.68
CA GLN A 86 -7.29 -5.62 -16.38
C GLN A 86 -8.00 -4.63 -17.30
N ALA A 87 -8.25 -5.00 -18.55
CA ALA A 87 -9.00 -4.17 -19.48
C ALA A 87 -10.09 -5.02 -20.12
N PHE A 88 -11.35 -4.62 -19.98
CA PHE A 88 -12.48 -5.42 -20.48
C PHE A 88 -13.54 -4.56 -21.18
N PRO A 89 -14.25 -5.12 -22.18
CA PRO A 89 -15.24 -4.37 -22.94
C PRO A 89 -16.47 -4.08 -22.08
N VAL A 90 -16.97 -2.85 -22.17
CA VAL A 90 -18.20 -2.47 -21.48
C VAL A 90 -19.41 -3.08 -22.20
N LYS A 91 -20.22 -3.86 -21.46
CA LYS A 91 -21.37 -4.60 -22.01
C LYS A 91 -22.42 -3.71 -22.69
N SER A 92 -22.54 -2.45 -22.27
CA SER A 92 -23.47 -1.46 -22.83
C SER A 92 -22.84 -0.55 -23.90
N SER A 93 -21.61 -0.82 -24.33
CA SER A 93 -20.90 0.02 -25.30
C SER A 93 -21.60 0.04 -26.66
N SER A 94 -21.55 1.19 -27.32
CA SER A 94 -22.01 1.33 -28.70
C SER A 94 -20.97 0.77 -29.66
N LYS A 95 -21.40 0.16 -30.76
CA LYS A 95 -20.50 -0.28 -31.83
C LYS A 95 -19.77 0.89 -32.51
N ASP A 96 -20.38 2.07 -32.53
CA ASP A 96 -19.82 3.25 -33.18
C ASP A 96 -18.77 3.96 -32.32
N ALA A 97 -18.83 3.75 -31.00
CA ALA A 97 -17.90 4.28 -30.03
C ALA A 97 -17.68 3.23 -28.93
N PRO A 98 -16.89 2.17 -29.21
CA PRO A 98 -16.56 1.15 -28.23
C PRO A 98 -15.99 1.75 -26.95
N GLU A 99 -16.36 1.14 -25.82
CA GLU A 99 -15.87 1.54 -24.50
C GLU A 99 -15.21 0.35 -23.82
N VAL A 100 -14.10 0.63 -23.15
CA VAL A 100 -13.33 -0.33 -22.37
C VAL A 100 -13.21 0.23 -20.96
N GLU A 101 -13.42 -0.63 -19.98
CA GLU A 101 -13.15 -0.33 -18.58
C GLU A 101 -11.78 -0.92 -18.23
N ILE A 102 -10.91 -0.09 -17.67
CA ILE A 102 -9.54 -0.45 -17.33
C ILE A 102 -9.40 -0.33 -15.83
N HIS A 103 -9.05 -1.42 -15.16
CA HIS A 103 -8.74 -1.44 -13.74
C HIS A 103 -7.23 -1.51 -13.54
N PHE A 104 -6.71 -0.70 -12.63
CA PHE A 104 -5.32 -0.71 -12.19
C PHE A 104 -5.27 -1.05 -10.72
N TYR A 105 -4.67 -2.19 -10.41
CA TYR A 105 -4.47 -2.69 -9.06
C TYR A 105 -3.06 -2.43 -8.59
N HIS A 106 -2.95 -1.87 -7.40
CA HIS A 106 -1.71 -1.82 -6.67
C HIS A 106 -1.79 -2.78 -5.48
N LEU A 107 -1.01 -3.85 -5.56
CA LEU A 107 -1.05 -4.98 -4.64
C LEU A 107 0.05 -4.83 -3.61
N TRP A 108 -0.28 -4.79 -2.33
CA TRP A 108 0.67 -4.54 -1.26
C TRP A 108 0.93 -5.80 -0.45
N ARG A 109 2.15 -5.92 0.09
CA ARG A 109 2.50 -7.01 0.99
C ARG A 109 1.69 -6.94 2.29
N ILE A 110 1.39 -5.73 2.79
CA ILE A 110 0.79 -5.51 4.10
C ILE A 110 0.05 -4.16 4.13
N ASP A 111 -1.21 -4.12 4.56
CA ASP A 111 -1.83 -2.91 5.17
C ASP A 111 -1.23 -2.81 6.58
N CYS A 112 -0.57 -1.70 6.89
CA CYS A 112 -0.01 -1.46 8.22
C CYS A 112 -0.67 -0.28 8.94
N GLY A 113 -1.82 0.18 8.43
CA GLY A 113 -2.66 1.08 9.17
C GLY A 113 -3.06 0.46 10.51
N ARG A 114 -3.84 1.22 11.28
CA ARG A 114 -4.22 0.85 12.65
C ARG A 114 -4.72 -0.60 12.83
N HIS A 115 -5.40 -1.14 11.83
CA HIS A 115 -5.89 -2.51 11.78
C HIS A 115 -5.23 -3.29 10.66
N GLY A 116 -3.89 -3.25 10.65
CA GLY A 116 -3.10 -3.82 9.59
C GLY A 116 -3.31 -5.32 9.41
N HIS A 117 -3.19 -5.77 8.17
CA HIS A 117 -3.31 -7.17 7.77
C HIS A 117 -2.34 -7.48 6.63
N PRO A 118 -1.86 -8.73 6.51
CA PRO A 118 -1.11 -9.14 5.33
C PRO A 118 -2.00 -9.02 4.11
N LEU A 119 -1.37 -8.76 2.96
CA LEU A 119 -2.00 -8.68 1.64
C LEU A 119 -3.09 -7.62 1.57
N ASP A 120 -2.81 -6.58 0.82
CA ASP A 120 -3.78 -5.52 0.59
C ASP A 120 -3.94 -5.27 -0.90
N THR A 121 -5.18 -5.07 -1.32
CA THR A 121 -5.55 -4.94 -2.72
C THR A 121 -6.41 -3.71 -2.86
N GLU A 122 -5.87 -2.74 -3.57
CA GLU A 122 -6.54 -1.49 -3.82
C GLU A 122 -6.43 -1.15 -5.31
N HIS A 123 -7.33 -0.30 -5.79
CA HIS A 123 -7.45 -0.07 -7.22
C HIS A 123 -7.98 1.32 -7.58
N VAL A 124 -7.68 1.69 -8.82
CA VAL A 124 -8.28 2.80 -9.55
C VAL A 124 -8.71 2.31 -10.92
N SER A 125 -9.71 2.93 -11.49
CA SER A 125 -10.25 2.49 -12.78
C SER A 125 -10.51 3.67 -13.70
N ALA A 126 -10.42 3.43 -15.00
CA ALA A 126 -10.72 4.39 -16.05
C ALA A 126 -11.75 3.81 -17.01
N LEU A 127 -12.74 4.62 -17.38
CA LEU A 127 -13.63 4.32 -18.51
C LEU A 127 -13.06 5.03 -19.73
N VAL A 128 -12.64 4.28 -20.75
CA VAL A 128 -12.08 4.83 -21.98
C VAL A 128 -13.00 4.57 -23.16
N ARG A 129 -12.97 5.49 -24.12
CA ARG A 129 -13.80 5.45 -25.33
C ARG A 129 -12.94 5.60 -26.57
N ALA A 130 -13.21 4.77 -27.57
CA ALA A 130 -12.62 4.88 -28.89
C ALA A 130 -13.30 5.98 -29.71
N SER A 131 -12.52 6.69 -30.54
CA SER A 131 -13.02 7.71 -31.47
C SER A 131 -13.83 7.16 -32.66
N GLY A 132 -13.89 5.83 -32.81
CA GLY A 132 -14.58 5.15 -33.90
C GLY A 132 -14.61 3.63 -33.73
N PRO A 133 -15.24 2.90 -34.66
CA PRO A 133 -15.49 1.46 -34.54
C PRO A 133 -14.25 0.57 -34.74
N ASP A 134 -13.20 1.07 -35.40
CA ASP A 134 -11.95 0.32 -35.59
C ASP A 134 -11.05 0.46 -34.35
N VAL A 135 -11.22 -0.45 -33.39
CA VAL A 135 -10.54 -0.43 -32.09
C VAL A 135 -9.01 -0.46 -32.19
N LEU A 136 -8.46 -1.00 -33.28
CA LEU A 136 -7.02 -1.11 -33.48
C LEU A 136 -6.40 0.23 -33.88
N THR A 137 -7.10 1.05 -34.68
CA THR A 137 -6.55 2.33 -35.17
C THR A 137 -7.21 3.56 -34.54
N ALA A 138 -8.30 3.39 -33.80
CA ALA A 138 -8.99 4.48 -33.12
C ALA A 138 -8.10 5.18 -32.09
N LYS A 139 -8.31 6.49 -31.94
CA LYS A 139 -7.79 7.24 -30.79
C LYS A 139 -8.64 6.87 -29.59
N TRP A 140 -7.99 6.48 -28.49
CA TRP A 140 -8.64 6.21 -27.22
C TRP A 140 -8.49 7.41 -26.29
N THR A 141 -9.58 7.76 -25.60
CA THR A 141 -9.60 8.82 -24.59
C THR A 141 -10.35 8.36 -23.35
N ALA A 142 -9.81 8.65 -22.16
CA ALA A 142 -10.54 8.44 -20.91
C ALA A 142 -11.69 9.44 -20.81
N VAL A 143 -12.83 8.97 -20.31
CA VAL A 143 -14.06 9.75 -20.09
C VAL A 143 -14.25 9.98 -18.59
N TYR A 144 -14.05 8.94 -17.78
CA TYR A 144 -14.17 9.00 -16.34
C TYR A 144 -13.03 8.25 -15.65
N TRP A 145 -12.80 8.63 -14.40
CA TRP A 145 -11.89 7.98 -13.49
C TRP A 145 -12.60 7.67 -12.17
N TYR A 146 -12.26 6.52 -11.60
CA TYR A 146 -12.69 6.06 -10.29
C TYR A 146 -11.45 5.79 -9.42
N ALA A 147 -11.55 6.11 -8.13
CA ALA A 147 -10.56 5.70 -7.14
C ALA A 147 -11.24 5.10 -5.92
N ALA A 148 -10.84 3.87 -5.57
CA ALA A 148 -11.34 3.18 -4.39
C ALA A 148 -10.65 3.71 -3.14
N ALA A 149 -11.43 4.27 -2.22
CA ALA A 149 -10.94 4.71 -0.92
C ALA A 149 -11.87 4.21 0.19
N HIS A 150 -11.38 3.23 0.96
CA HIS A 150 -12.17 2.55 1.99
C HIS A 150 -13.45 1.92 1.42
N GLU A 151 -13.39 1.46 0.17
CA GLU A 151 -14.49 0.86 -0.56
C GLU A 151 -15.17 -0.25 0.25
N GLN A 152 -16.50 -0.31 0.18
CA GLN A 152 -17.34 -1.29 0.90
C GLN A 152 -17.24 -1.23 2.43
N THR A 153 -16.56 -0.25 3.01
CA THR A 153 -16.56 -0.03 4.46
C THR A 153 -17.63 0.98 4.88
N VAL A 154 -17.78 1.16 6.20
CA VAL A 154 -18.60 2.23 6.79
C VAL A 154 -18.07 3.64 6.47
N CYS A 155 -16.83 3.72 6.01
CA CYS A 155 -16.10 4.95 5.75
C CYS A 155 -15.78 5.14 4.28
N ASP A 156 -16.52 4.46 3.40
CA ASP A 156 -16.35 4.51 1.96
C ASP A 156 -16.42 5.95 1.44
N VAL A 157 -15.26 6.41 0.98
CA VAL A 157 -14.99 7.75 0.46
C VAL A 157 -14.41 7.65 -0.94
N SER A 158 -14.75 6.56 -1.65
CA SER A 158 -14.37 6.34 -3.04
C SER A 158 -14.92 7.46 -3.93
N GLN A 159 -14.20 7.74 -5.02
CA GLN A 159 -14.38 8.96 -5.82
C GLN A 159 -14.61 8.62 -7.27
N ILE A 160 -15.37 9.48 -7.94
CA ILE A 160 -15.55 9.44 -9.39
C ILE A 160 -15.44 10.85 -9.97
N ALA A 161 -14.72 11.00 -11.06
CA ALA A 161 -14.50 12.28 -11.73
C ALA A 161 -14.51 12.12 -13.25
N ARG A 162 -14.72 13.24 -13.95
CA ARG A 162 -14.48 13.28 -15.40
C ARG A 162 -12.98 13.29 -15.63
N ALA A 163 -12.53 12.66 -16.70
CA ALA A 163 -11.12 12.67 -17.07
C ALA A 163 -10.61 14.11 -17.29
N SER A 164 -11.44 14.99 -17.83
CA SER A 164 -11.12 16.42 -18.02
C SER A 164 -10.93 17.18 -16.72
N THR A 165 -11.65 16.83 -15.65
CA THR A 165 -11.44 17.39 -14.30
C THR A 165 -10.03 17.09 -13.80
N LEU A 166 -9.46 15.96 -14.20
CA LEU A 166 -8.15 15.48 -13.77
C LEU A 166 -7.04 15.78 -14.78
N HIS A 167 -7.38 16.37 -15.93
CA HIS A 167 -6.50 16.51 -17.09
C HIS A 167 -5.88 15.16 -17.52
N ALA A 168 -6.70 14.11 -17.55
CA ALA A 168 -6.26 12.72 -17.76
C ALA A 168 -7.05 12.04 -18.89
N GLU A 169 -7.42 12.79 -19.93
CA GLU A 169 -8.15 12.27 -21.10
C GLU A 169 -7.27 11.45 -22.03
N GLU A 170 -5.99 11.79 -22.13
CA GLU A 170 -5.05 11.17 -23.08
C GLU A 170 -3.96 10.32 -22.41
N HIS A 171 -3.89 10.36 -21.07
CA HIS A 171 -2.90 9.66 -20.25
C HIS A 171 -3.50 9.29 -18.88
N GLY A 172 -2.75 8.59 -18.04
CA GLY A 172 -3.20 8.24 -16.69
C GLY A 172 -3.36 9.45 -15.75
N ALA A 173 -4.29 9.35 -14.79
CA ALA A 173 -4.49 10.35 -13.76
C ALA A 173 -3.38 10.30 -12.69
N ASN A 174 -3.15 11.43 -12.02
CA ASN A 174 -2.43 11.43 -10.75
C ASN A 174 -3.34 10.86 -9.66
N VAL A 175 -2.83 9.89 -8.89
CA VAL A 175 -3.59 9.23 -7.83
C VAL A 175 -2.76 9.25 -6.55
N TRP A 176 -3.36 9.72 -5.47
CA TRP A 176 -2.70 9.80 -4.17
C TRP A 176 -3.09 8.60 -3.32
N ILE A 177 -2.09 7.83 -2.89
CA ILE A 177 -2.27 6.63 -2.07
C ILE A 177 -1.97 6.97 -0.62
N SER A 178 -2.97 6.86 0.25
CA SER A 178 -2.81 7.10 1.69
C SER A 178 -1.84 6.09 2.32
N PRO A 179 -0.75 6.51 3.00
CA PRO A 179 0.21 5.57 3.55
C PRO A 179 -0.36 4.66 4.65
N GLY A 180 0.02 3.40 4.60
CA GLY A 180 -0.38 2.33 5.51
C GLY A 180 -1.79 1.79 5.29
N LYS A 181 -2.73 2.61 4.81
CA LYS A 181 -4.09 2.18 4.43
C LYS A 181 -4.30 1.93 2.95
N HIS A 182 -3.43 2.50 2.12
CA HIS A 182 -3.43 2.43 0.67
C HIS A 182 -4.73 2.81 -0.05
N ALA A 183 -5.66 3.49 0.63
CA ALA A 183 -6.81 4.10 -0.02
C ALA A 183 -6.38 5.08 -1.11
N SER A 184 -7.03 5.00 -2.28
CA SER A 184 -6.70 5.76 -3.48
C SER A 184 -7.59 6.99 -3.66
N TYR A 185 -6.97 8.13 -3.96
CA TYR A 185 -7.67 9.41 -4.09
C TYR A 185 -7.34 10.09 -5.42
N LEU A 186 -8.32 10.71 -6.07
CA LEU A 186 -8.14 11.49 -7.31
C LEU A 186 -7.64 12.91 -7.04
N ASN A 187 -7.47 13.28 -5.77
CA ASN A 187 -6.99 14.60 -5.36
C ASN A 187 -6.28 14.55 -4.01
N GLU A 188 -5.13 15.23 -3.90
CA GLU A 188 -4.34 15.30 -2.67
C GLU A 188 -5.13 15.85 -1.47
N THR A 189 -5.90 16.94 -1.68
CA THR A 189 -6.67 17.58 -0.61
C THR A 189 -7.75 16.65 -0.07
N LEU A 190 -8.33 15.80 -0.92
CA LEU A 190 -9.28 14.78 -0.49
C LEU A 190 -8.59 13.65 0.28
N CYS A 191 -7.39 13.21 -0.13
CA CYS A 191 -6.61 12.25 0.65
C CYS A 191 -6.28 12.78 2.05
N GLN A 192 -5.87 14.05 2.16
CA GLN A 192 -5.59 14.70 3.45
C GLN A 192 -6.80 14.78 4.39
N ARG A 193 -8.00 14.54 3.86
CA ARG A 193 -9.27 14.53 4.59
C ARG A 193 -9.99 13.19 4.43
N GLY A 194 -9.24 12.13 4.16
CA GLY A 194 -9.76 10.77 4.00
C GLY A 194 -10.41 10.24 5.29
N CYS A 195 -10.66 8.94 5.32
CA CYS A 195 -11.24 8.34 6.51
C CYS A 195 -10.19 8.12 7.60
N GLY A 196 -10.46 8.68 8.79
CA GLY A 196 -9.76 8.30 10.01
C GLY A 196 -8.32 8.82 10.07
N ALA A 197 -7.38 7.99 9.60
CA ALA A 197 -5.93 8.22 9.69
C ALA A 197 -5.27 8.51 8.34
N ASP A 198 -6.06 8.62 7.27
CA ASP A 198 -5.52 8.97 5.96
C ASP A 198 -4.84 10.33 5.97
N LYS A 199 -3.71 10.38 5.28
CA LYS A 199 -2.87 11.56 5.10
C LYS A 199 -2.06 11.34 3.83
N CYS A 200 -1.80 12.37 3.05
CA CYS A 200 -0.95 12.27 1.87
C CYS A 200 0.16 13.31 1.93
N GLU A 201 0.98 13.22 2.98
CA GLU A 201 2.12 14.11 3.20
C GLU A 201 3.38 13.50 2.61
N GLN A 202 4.26 14.35 2.06
CA GLN A 202 5.57 13.92 1.52
C GLN A 202 5.45 12.83 0.43
N MET A 203 4.48 13.02 -0.46
CA MET A 203 4.21 12.09 -1.53
C MET A 203 5.27 12.20 -2.62
N THR A 204 5.73 11.06 -3.11
CA THR A 204 6.59 10.95 -4.28
C THR A 204 5.88 10.17 -5.36
N ALA A 205 6.12 10.52 -6.62
CA ALA A 205 5.68 9.67 -7.71
C ALA A 205 6.38 8.31 -7.60
N LEU A 206 5.60 7.24 -7.70
CA LEU A 206 6.10 5.89 -7.87
C LEU A 206 6.90 5.87 -9.18
N PRO A 207 8.15 5.37 -9.18
CA PRO A 207 8.91 5.24 -10.41
C PRO A 207 8.13 4.46 -11.45
N ALA A 208 8.34 4.77 -12.74
CA ALA A 208 7.64 4.12 -13.84
C ALA A 208 7.71 2.60 -13.68
N ALA A 209 6.57 2.03 -13.29
CA ALA A 209 6.46 0.64 -12.89
C ALA A 209 6.19 -0.26 -14.08
N ARG A 210 6.59 -1.52 -13.96
CA ARG A 210 6.11 -2.57 -14.86
C ARG A 210 4.60 -2.72 -14.68
N ILE A 211 3.89 -2.84 -15.80
CA ILE A 211 2.46 -3.14 -15.82
C ILE A 211 2.29 -4.61 -16.23
N VAL A 212 1.50 -5.37 -15.48
CA VAL A 212 1.18 -6.77 -15.77
C VAL A 212 -0.31 -6.91 -16.03
N ASN A 213 -0.69 -7.36 -17.24
CA ASN A 213 -2.09 -7.70 -17.51
C ASN A 213 -2.48 -8.97 -16.73
N LEU A 214 -3.51 -8.86 -15.89
CA LEU A 214 -4.08 -9.95 -15.12
C LEU A 214 -4.97 -10.86 -15.98
N GLY A 215 -5.52 -10.33 -17.08
CA GLY A 215 -6.63 -10.92 -17.83
C GLY A 215 -7.91 -11.03 -17.00
N GLU A 216 -8.86 -11.81 -17.50
CA GLU A 216 -10.17 -11.97 -16.87
C GLU A 216 -10.26 -12.97 -15.71
N PRO A 217 -11.22 -12.80 -14.78
CA PRO A 217 -11.63 -13.82 -13.82
C PRO A 217 -11.84 -15.20 -14.47
N GLY A 218 -11.11 -16.21 -13.98
CA GLY A 218 -11.17 -17.57 -14.49
C GLY A 218 -10.32 -17.84 -15.75
N ARG A 219 -9.71 -16.81 -16.33
CA ARG A 219 -8.75 -16.90 -17.45
C ARG A 219 -7.55 -15.98 -17.24
N PRO A 220 -6.81 -16.15 -16.13
CA PRO A 220 -5.72 -15.24 -15.80
C PRO A 220 -4.59 -15.31 -16.83
N MET A 221 -4.04 -14.15 -17.15
CA MET A 221 -2.85 -13.97 -17.99
C MET A 221 -1.60 -13.83 -17.12
N ASN A 222 -0.42 -13.94 -17.76
CA ASN A 222 0.89 -13.70 -17.13
C ASN A 222 1.14 -14.50 -15.83
N GLY A 223 0.51 -15.68 -15.70
CA GLY A 223 0.61 -16.53 -14.52
C GLY A 223 -0.09 -15.98 -13.28
N SER A 224 -1.04 -15.06 -13.43
CA SER A 224 -1.74 -14.38 -12.33
C SER A 224 -2.79 -15.26 -11.62
N VAL A 225 -2.54 -16.56 -11.49
CA VAL A 225 -3.48 -17.52 -10.87
C VAL A 225 -3.79 -17.23 -9.40
N PHE A 226 -2.98 -16.39 -8.74
CA PHE A 226 -3.23 -15.89 -7.37
C PHE A 226 -4.46 -14.97 -7.27
N VAL A 227 -4.96 -14.43 -8.38
CA VAL A 227 -6.15 -13.56 -8.41
C VAL A 227 -7.34 -14.24 -7.75
N ALA A 228 -7.51 -15.55 -7.99
CA ALA A 228 -8.60 -16.34 -7.43
C ALA A 228 -8.39 -16.78 -5.97
N SER A 229 -7.36 -16.28 -5.29
CA SER A 229 -7.07 -16.64 -3.91
C SER A 229 -8.05 -15.99 -2.93
N ASN A 230 -8.60 -16.78 -2.01
CA ASN A 230 -9.46 -16.29 -0.93
C ASN A 230 -8.69 -15.55 0.19
N GLN A 231 -7.38 -15.35 0.06
CA GLN A 231 -6.58 -14.65 1.07
C GLN A 231 -6.73 -13.12 1.01
N TRP A 232 -7.28 -12.58 -0.08
CA TRP A 232 -7.49 -11.15 -0.28
C TRP A 232 -8.67 -10.92 -1.26
N PRO A 233 -9.26 -9.70 -1.32
CA PRO A 233 -10.51 -9.48 -2.04
C PRO A 233 -10.36 -9.21 -3.56
N LEU A 234 -9.20 -9.53 -4.16
CA LEU A 234 -8.87 -9.14 -5.54
C LEU A 234 -9.90 -9.61 -6.57
N LEU A 235 -10.32 -10.88 -6.54
CA LEU A 235 -11.31 -11.42 -7.48
C LEU A 235 -12.61 -10.60 -7.47
N GLY A 236 -13.14 -10.26 -6.29
CA GLY A 236 -14.37 -9.48 -6.18
C GLY A 236 -14.23 -8.06 -6.74
N LYS A 237 -13.03 -7.48 -6.69
CA LYS A 237 -12.72 -6.16 -7.29
C LYS A 237 -12.52 -6.24 -8.82
N MET A 238 -12.29 -7.42 -9.38
CA MET A 238 -12.16 -7.62 -10.85
C MET A 238 -13.50 -7.88 -11.55
N GLU A 239 -14.51 -8.36 -10.82
CA GLU A 239 -15.79 -8.75 -11.42
C GLU A 239 -16.80 -7.61 -11.58
N ALA A 240 -16.60 -6.50 -10.86
CA ALA A 240 -17.57 -5.42 -10.77
C ALA A 240 -17.15 -4.21 -11.61
N THR A 241 -18.11 -3.59 -12.31
CA THR A 241 -17.88 -2.26 -12.91
C THR A 241 -17.82 -1.18 -11.83
N ASN A 242 -16.87 -0.26 -11.95
CA ASN A 242 -16.78 0.98 -11.20
C ASN A 242 -17.50 2.16 -11.88
N PHE A 243 -18.19 1.93 -13.01
CA PHE A 243 -18.94 2.97 -13.73
C PHE A 243 -20.45 2.67 -13.88
N PRO A 244 -21.17 2.30 -12.80
CA PRO A 244 -22.61 2.13 -12.89
C PRO A 244 -23.32 3.48 -13.13
N ALA A 245 -24.51 3.40 -13.72
CA ALA A 245 -25.27 4.57 -14.16
C ALA A 245 -25.61 5.55 -13.03
N GLU A 246 -25.79 5.08 -11.79
CA GLU A 246 -26.19 5.94 -10.67
C GLU A 246 -25.06 6.91 -10.23
N PRO A 247 -23.83 6.46 -9.87
CA PRO A 247 -22.70 7.37 -9.62
C PRO A 247 -22.41 8.32 -10.78
N LEU A 248 -22.44 7.82 -12.03
CA LEU A 248 -22.26 8.67 -13.22
C LEU A 248 -23.34 9.75 -13.31
N GLY A 249 -24.61 9.38 -13.13
CA GLY A 249 -25.72 10.32 -13.15
C GLY A 249 -25.69 11.36 -12.03
N ARG A 250 -24.98 11.09 -10.92
CA ARG A 250 -24.73 12.10 -9.87
C ARG A 250 -23.58 13.04 -10.26
N LEU A 251 -22.47 12.49 -10.75
CA LEU A 251 -21.36 13.29 -11.27
C LEU A 251 -21.83 14.24 -12.38
N GLU A 252 -22.72 13.76 -13.27
CA GLU A 252 -23.25 14.56 -14.38
C GLU A 252 -24.14 15.74 -13.97
N LYS A 253 -24.51 15.85 -12.68
CA LYS A 253 -25.26 16.99 -12.13
C LYS A 253 -24.35 18.01 -11.44
N LEU A 254 -23.07 17.67 -11.23
CA LEU A 254 -22.09 18.57 -10.64
C LEU A 254 -21.39 19.41 -11.73
N PRO A 255 -20.80 20.57 -11.35
CA PRO A 255 -19.89 21.31 -12.21
C PRO A 255 -18.85 20.42 -12.88
N GLU A 256 -18.41 20.80 -14.09
CA GLU A 256 -17.44 20.01 -14.88
C GLU A 256 -16.09 19.82 -14.17
N THR A 257 -15.76 20.69 -13.23
CA THR A 257 -14.52 20.69 -12.45
C THR A 257 -14.61 19.90 -11.14
N ASP A 258 -15.77 19.34 -10.81
CA ASP A 258 -16.00 18.73 -9.51
C ASP A 258 -15.77 17.21 -9.52
N ILE A 259 -15.32 16.70 -8.37
CA ILE A 259 -15.19 15.27 -8.08
C ILE A 259 -16.39 14.85 -7.23
N ALA A 260 -17.09 13.80 -7.64
CA ALA A 260 -18.21 13.25 -6.90
C ALA A 260 -17.77 12.13 -5.97
N TRP A 261 -18.47 11.98 -4.85
CA TRP A 261 -18.41 10.76 -4.06
C TRP A 261 -19.14 9.61 -4.76
N TYR A 262 -18.51 8.45 -4.79
CA TYR A 262 -19.03 7.26 -5.45
C TYR A 262 -20.23 6.63 -4.74
N SER A 263 -20.27 6.71 -3.41
CA SER A 263 -21.39 6.24 -2.58
C SER A 263 -22.09 7.44 -1.95
N ALA A 264 -23.39 7.63 -2.23
CA ALA A 264 -24.14 8.72 -1.62
C ALA A 264 -24.33 8.47 -0.11
N GLY A 265 -23.98 9.44 0.74
CA GLY A 265 -24.45 9.52 2.13
C GLY A 265 -23.68 8.73 3.20
N ARG A 266 -22.51 8.15 2.90
CA ARG A 266 -21.68 7.45 3.91
C ARG A 266 -20.65 8.34 4.64
N HIS A 267 -20.62 9.63 4.35
CA HIS A 267 -19.60 10.57 4.84
C HIS A 267 -19.68 11.06 6.30
N PRO A 268 -20.82 11.07 7.03
CA PRO A 268 -20.82 11.57 8.41
C PRO A 268 -20.04 10.67 9.40
N ALA A 269 -19.71 9.44 9.00
CA ALA A 269 -18.90 8.52 9.83
C ALA A 269 -17.42 8.92 9.94
N GLN A 270 -16.89 9.73 9.01
CA GLN A 270 -15.48 10.12 8.98
C GLN A 270 -15.05 10.83 10.27
N GLN A 271 -15.87 11.75 10.78
CA GLN A 271 -15.57 12.47 12.03
C GLN A 271 -15.58 11.54 13.24
N ILE A 272 -16.57 10.63 13.32
CA ILE A 272 -16.67 9.67 14.42
C ILE A 272 -15.46 8.74 14.42
N ILE A 273 -15.09 8.19 13.26
CA ILE A 273 -13.94 7.27 13.12
C ILE A 273 -12.63 7.99 13.42
N SER A 274 -12.46 9.23 12.96
CA SER A 274 -11.28 10.05 13.30
C SER A 274 -11.18 10.33 14.80
N ILE A 275 -12.30 10.68 15.46
CA ILE A 275 -12.33 10.93 16.92
C ILE A 275 -12.05 9.65 17.70
N SER A 276 -12.67 8.52 17.33
CA SER A 276 -12.42 7.22 17.94
C SER A 276 -10.97 6.81 17.78
N GLY A 277 -10.40 6.95 16.57
CA GLY A 277 -8.99 6.66 16.32
C GLY A 277 -8.05 7.52 17.16
N ARG A 278 -8.31 8.84 17.27
CA ARG A 278 -7.53 9.73 18.15
C ARG A 278 -7.67 9.37 19.62
N THR A 279 -8.86 8.95 20.05
CA THR A 279 -9.13 8.55 21.43
C THR A 279 -8.39 7.26 21.78
N GLU A 280 -8.47 6.24 20.93
CA GLU A 280 -7.76 5.00 21.14
C GLU A 280 -6.23 5.18 21.03
N LEU A 281 -5.71 6.04 20.15
CA LEU A 281 -4.28 6.37 20.12
C LEU A 281 -3.84 7.04 21.43
N LYS A 282 -4.65 7.96 21.97
CA LYS A 282 -4.41 8.56 23.29
C LYS A 282 -4.45 7.52 24.40
N LEU A 283 -5.34 6.52 24.32
CA LEU A 283 -5.40 5.42 25.28
C LEU A 283 -4.19 4.50 25.17
N ALA A 284 -3.74 4.14 23.96
CA ALA A 284 -2.53 3.35 23.74
C ALA A 284 -1.29 4.07 24.28
N ASN A 285 -1.10 5.34 23.89
CA ASN A 285 -0.02 6.18 24.41
C ASN A 285 -0.12 6.36 25.95
N SER A 286 -1.33 6.45 26.50
CA SER A 286 -1.53 6.50 27.95
C SER A 286 -1.13 5.18 28.62
N ALA A 287 -1.41 4.04 28.00
CA ALA A 287 -1.02 2.73 28.51
C ALA A 287 0.50 2.57 28.50
N ASP A 288 1.18 3.01 27.43
CA ASP A 288 2.65 2.98 27.33
C ASP A 288 3.32 3.91 28.37
N ASN A 289 2.76 5.10 28.57
CA ASN A 289 3.20 6.02 29.62
C ASN A 289 2.95 5.45 31.01
N THR A 290 1.83 4.74 31.22
CA THR A 290 1.51 4.06 32.48
C THR A 290 2.47 2.90 32.73
N GLY A 291 2.78 2.10 31.71
CA GLY A 291 3.78 1.02 31.79
C GLY A 291 5.16 1.55 32.14
N SER A 292 5.58 2.65 31.50
CA SER A 292 6.85 3.33 31.80
C SER A 292 6.88 3.89 33.23
N ALA A 293 5.76 4.46 33.71
CA ALA A 293 5.64 4.95 35.07
C ALA A 293 5.67 3.82 36.11
N ILE A 294 5.04 2.68 35.83
CA ILE A 294 5.08 1.48 36.69
C ILE A 294 6.50 0.93 36.75
N SER A 295 7.21 0.86 35.63
CA SER A 295 8.63 0.43 35.61
C SER A 295 9.47 1.34 36.48
N THR A 296 9.34 2.66 36.32
CA THR A 296 10.07 3.66 37.11
C THR A 296 9.74 3.57 38.61
N ALA A 297 8.47 3.34 38.96
CA ALA A 297 8.04 3.12 40.33
C ALA A 297 8.60 1.81 40.92
N GLY A 298 8.71 0.76 40.11
CA GLY A 298 9.35 -0.50 40.47
C GLY A 298 10.82 -0.31 40.81
N ASP A 299 11.55 0.42 39.97
CA ASP A 299 12.97 0.75 40.18
C ASP A 299 13.17 1.58 41.46
N ALA A 300 12.32 2.59 41.68
CA ALA A 300 12.37 3.41 42.89
C ALA A 300 12.07 2.60 44.16
N THR A 301 11.09 1.68 44.10
CA THR A 301 10.76 0.79 45.23
C THR A 301 11.89 -0.20 45.51
N GLY A 302 12.52 -0.75 44.47
CA GLY A 302 13.70 -1.61 44.60
C GLY A 302 14.88 -0.89 45.25
N GLY A 303 15.16 0.36 44.84
CA GLY A 303 16.19 1.19 45.45
C GLY A 303 15.92 1.53 46.92
N ALA A 304 14.67 1.84 47.26
CA ALA A 304 14.26 2.09 48.64
C ALA A 304 14.40 0.84 49.53
N LEU A 305 14.02 -0.33 49.02
CA LEU A 305 14.16 -1.61 49.74
C LEU A 305 15.63 -1.97 49.97
N SER A 306 16.49 -1.77 48.96
CA SER A 306 17.95 -1.92 49.10
C SER A 306 18.49 -1.01 50.21
N THR A 307 18.12 0.26 50.20
CA THR A 307 18.55 1.24 51.22
C THR A 307 18.08 0.87 52.62
N ALA A 308 16.84 0.37 52.75
CA ALA A 308 16.29 -0.11 54.02
C ALA A 308 17.01 -1.36 54.53
N GLN A 309 17.35 -2.29 53.62
CA GLN A 309 18.14 -3.48 53.93
C GLN A 309 19.53 -3.11 54.43
N ASP A 310 20.23 -2.20 53.73
CA ASP A 310 21.55 -1.72 54.12
C ASP A 310 21.53 -1.01 55.48
N SER A 311 20.51 -0.17 55.70
CA SER A 311 20.32 0.54 56.96
C SER A 311 20.06 -0.42 58.12
N THR A 312 19.21 -1.44 57.90
CA THR A 312 18.91 -2.47 58.90
C THR A 312 20.12 -3.33 59.19
N GLY A 313 20.85 -3.77 58.16
CA GLY A 313 22.09 -4.53 58.30
C GLY A 313 23.15 -3.75 59.09
N ASN A 314 23.34 -2.48 58.77
CA ASN A 314 24.25 -1.59 59.49
C ASN A 314 23.84 -1.37 60.95
N ALA A 315 22.54 -1.24 61.23
CA ALA A 315 22.02 -1.10 62.58
C ALA A 315 22.25 -2.37 63.41
N LEU A 316 21.94 -3.55 62.86
CA LEU A 316 22.19 -4.84 63.49
C LEU A 316 23.69 -5.05 63.77
N GLY A 317 24.56 -4.72 62.81
CA GLY A 317 26.00 -4.80 62.97
C GLY A 317 26.55 -3.83 64.03
N LYS A 318 25.97 -2.63 64.17
CA LYS A 318 26.30 -1.70 65.27
C LYS A 318 25.84 -2.23 66.62
N SER A 319 24.62 -2.74 66.73
CA SER A 319 24.08 -3.33 67.95
C SER A 319 24.90 -4.53 68.41
N TYR A 320 25.24 -5.45 67.50
CA TYR A 320 26.10 -6.59 67.80
C TYR A 320 27.47 -6.18 68.36
N ARG A 321 28.13 -5.19 67.73
CA ARG A 321 29.41 -4.64 68.23
C ARG A 321 29.30 -4.00 69.62
N LYS A 322 28.19 -3.32 69.90
CA LYS A 322 27.94 -2.71 71.23
C LYS A 322 27.72 -3.78 72.30
N THR A 323 26.92 -4.81 72.00
CA THR A 323 26.65 -5.92 72.92
C THR A 323 27.92 -6.71 73.23
N THR A 324 28.69 -7.08 72.21
CA THR A 324 29.97 -7.78 72.38
C THR A 324 30.98 -6.96 73.19
N HIS A 325 31.09 -5.66 72.94
CA HIS A 325 31.93 -4.76 73.73
C HIS A 325 31.48 -4.68 75.20
N ALA A 326 30.18 -4.54 75.45
CA ALA A 326 29.62 -4.49 76.80
C ALA A 326 29.87 -5.80 77.55
N LEU A 327 29.63 -6.94 76.92
CA LEU A 327 29.94 -8.26 77.49
C LEU A 327 31.43 -8.42 77.81
N GLY A 328 32.31 -8.02 76.89
CA GLY A 328 33.77 -8.05 77.12
C GLY A 328 34.21 -7.13 78.27
N THR A 329 33.56 -5.97 78.43
CA THR A 329 33.82 -5.04 79.53
C THR A 329 33.36 -5.61 80.86
N SER A 330 32.14 -6.17 80.90
CA SER A 330 31.61 -6.83 82.10
C SER A 330 32.45 -8.04 82.51
N ALA A 331 32.85 -8.89 81.56
CA ALA A 331 33.74 -10.02 81.83
C ALA A 331 35.08 -9.57 82.42
N ARG A 332 35.65 -8.46 81.92
CA ARG A 332 36.88 -7.86 82.46
C ARG A 332 36.70 -7.37 83.90
N HIS A 333 35.61 -6.68 84.20
CA HIS A 333 35.33 -6.19 85.56
C HIS A 333 35.06 -7.33 86.55
N VAL A 334 34.35 -8.37 86.13
CA VAL A 334 34.14 -9.58 86.95
C VAL A 334 35.46 -10.29 87.19
N GLY A 335 36.31 -10.46 86.17
CA GLY A 335 37.64 -11.04 86.32
C GLY A 335 38.53 -10.26 87.30
N GLN A 336 38.51 -8.92 87.23
CA GLN A 336 39.21 -8.05 88.18
C GLN A 336 38.68 -8.20 89.62
N ALA A 337 37.37 -8.22 89.82
CA ALA A 337 36.76 -8.35 91.14
C ALA A 337 37.06 -9.72 91.78
N LEU A 338 37.16 -10.77 90.96
CA LEU A 338 37.45 -12.13 91.41
C LEU A 338 38.96 -12.43 91.53
N HIS A 339 39.84 -11.46 91.29
CA HIS A 339 41.30 -11.65 91.25
C HIS A 339 41.74 -12.78 90.32
N VAL A 340 40.96 -13.04 89.26
CA VAL A 340 41.34 -14.00 88.23
C VAL A 340 42.31 -13.28 87.30
N THR A 341 43.61 -13.48 87.49
CA THR A 341 44.61 -13.02 86.52
C THR A 341 44.26 -13.60 85.14
N PRO A 342 44.20 -12.78 84.08
CA PRO A 342 43.99 -13.28 82.73
C PRO A 342 45.04 -14.34 82.42
N LYS A 343 44.60 -15.53 82.00
CA LYS A 343 45.52 -16.53 81.44
C LYS A 343 45.98 -15.97 80.09
N ASP A 344 47.30 -15.90 79.88
CA ASP A 344 47.88 -15.46 78.61
C ASP A 344 47.24 -16.21 77.44
N ASP A 345 46.70 -15.46 76.48
CA ASP A 345 46.05 -15.98 75.29
C ASP A 345 47.14 -16.29 74.24
N PRO A 346 47.39 -17.55 73.86
CA PRO A 346 48.53 -17.92 73.01
C PRO A 346 48.34 -17.60 71.52
N ALA A 347 47.35 -16.79 71.13
CA ALA A 347 46.99 -16.56 69.73
C ALA A 347 47.22 -15.12 69.26
N LYS A 348 48.49 -14.67 69.32
CA LYS A 348 49.01 -13.62 68.42
C LYS A 348 50.46 -13.93 68.07
N GLN A 349 50.66 -14.80 67.08
CA GLN A 349 51.87 -14.76 66.25
C GLN A 349 51.66 -13.78 65.09
N PRO A 350 52.70 -13.06 64.67
CA PRO A 350 52.64 -12.14 63.54
C PRO A 350 52.91 -12.88 62.22
N GLU A 351 52.09 -12.60 61.21
CA GLU A 351 52.53 -12.45 59.81
C GLU A 351 51.99 -11.14 59.26
#